data_AF-A0A7J6VTH5-F1
#
_entry.id   AF-A0A7J6VTH5-F1
#
_cell.length_a   1.000
_cell.length_b   1.000
_cell.length_c   1.000
_cell.angle_alpha   90.00
_cell.angle_beta   90.00
_cell.angle_gamma   90.00
#
_symmetry.space_group_name_H-M   'P 1'
#
loop_
_entity.id
_entity.type
_entity.pdbx_description
1 polymer ?
#
loop_
_entity_poly.entity_id
_entity_poly.type
_entity_poly.pdbx_seq_one_letter_code
_entity_poly.pdbx_strand_id
1 'polypeptide(L)'
;MISCRFVLSGSRVAVVLWNRGSSQSVITAYFTDIGLKSSTVVEVRDLWKHSTTDSVKEKISAVVDSHACEMYVVKPKPITP
;
A
#
# COMPACT_ATOMS: atom_id res chain seq x y z
N MET A 1 -5.11 -6.77 -11.71
CA MET A 1 -4.81 -5.78 -10.67
C MET A 1 -5.72 -6.09 -9.50
N ILE A 2 -5.25 -6.85 -8.52
CA ILE A 2 -6.00 -7.14 -7.29
C ILE A 2 -5.17 -6.54 -6.17
N SER A 3 -5.61 -5.41 -5.62
CA SER A 3 -5.12 -4.95 -4.33
C SER A 3 -6.01 -5.57 -3.26
N CYS A 4 -5.46 -6.45 -2.43
CA CYS A 4 -6.19 -6.99 -1.28
C CYS A 4 -5.95 -6.11 -0.05
N ARG A 5 -7.01 -5.89 0.73
CA ARG A 5 -7.00 -5.14 1.97
C ARG A 5 -7.22 -6.08 3.15
N PHE A 6 -6.37 -5.99 4.16
CA PHE A 6 -6.56 -6.65 5.45
C PHE A 6 -6.48 -5.63 6.58
N VAL A 7 -7.51 -5.57 7.43
CA VAL A 7 -7.52 -4.67 8.59
C VAL A 7 -6.68 -5.30 9.71
N LEU A 8 -5.75 -4.53 10.24
CA LEU A 8 -4.87 -4.93 11.33
C LEU A 8 -5.21 -4.13 12.60
N SER A 9 -4.75 -4.63 13.75
CA SER A 9 -4.84 -3.89 15.01
C SER A 9 -4.11 -2.54 14.95
N GLY A 10 -4.62 -1.55 15.70
CA GLY A 10 -4.03 -0.21 15.76
C GLY A 10 -4.31 0.65 14.53
N SER A 11 -5.49 0.49 13.91
CA SER A 11 -5.92 1.24 12.72
C SER A 11 -4.99 1.10 11.51
N ARG A 12 -4.25 -0.01 11.43
CA ARG A 12 -3.35 -0.31 10.32
C ARG A 12 -4.07 -1.13 9.26
N VAL A 13 -3.58 -1.04 8.02
CA VAL A 13 -4.11 -1.75 6.87
C VAL A 13 -2.97 -2.45 6.15
N ALA A 14 -3.04 -3.76 5.96
CA ALA A 14 -2.14 -4.46 5.06
C ALA A 14 -2.67 -4.38 3.63
N VAL A 15 -1.78 -4.06 2.69
CA VAL A 15 -2.03 -3.93 1.26
C VAL A 15 -1.06 -4.84 0.52
N VAL A 16 -1.58 -5.68 -0.38
CA VAL A 16 -0.76 -6.52 -1.27
C VAL A 16 -1.00 -6.10 -2.70
N LEU A 17 0.07 -5.75 -3.43
CA LEU A 17 0.04 -5.48 -4.86
C LEU A 17 0.47 -6.75 -5.59
N TRP A 18 -0.48 -7.41 -6.25
CA TRP A 18 -0.24 -8.70 -6.90
C TRP A 18 -0.25 -8.60 -8.43
N ASN A 19 0.86 -9.00 -9.07
CA ASN A 19 0.94 -9.13 -10.51
C ASN A 19 0.65 -10.57 -10.96
N ARG A 20 -0.51 -10.80 -11.60
CA ARG A 20 -0.87 -12.11 -12.18
C ARG A 20 -0.37 -12.29 -13.62
N GLY A 21 0.21 -11.26 -14.21
CA GLY A 21 0.67 -11.26 -15.59
C GLY A 21 2.00 -11.99 -15.76
N SER A 22 2.28 -12.34 -17.00
CA SER A 22 3.54 -12.96 -17.46
C SER A 22 4.67 -11.93 -17.69
N SER A 23 4.44 -10.65 -17.40
CA SER A 23 5.40 -9.56 -17.57
C SER A 23 5.39 -8.63 -16.35
N GLN A 24 6.51 -7.93 -16.15
CA GLN A 24 6.62 -6.89 -15.13
C GLN A 24 5.61 -5.76 -15.39
N SER A 25 5.03 -5.23 -14.31
CA SER A 25 4.04 -4.15 -14.41
C SER A 25 4.11 -3.21 -13.22
N VAL A 26 3.75 -1.94 -13.44
CA VAL A 26 3.55 -0.98 -12.35
C VAL A 26 2.14 -1.13 -11.83
N ILE A 27 1.99 -1.48 -10.55
CA ILE A 27 0.70 -1.57 -9.90
C ILE A 27 0.55 -0.38 -8.96
N THR A 28 -0.59 0.29 -9.04
CA THR A 28 -0.94 1.43 -8.18
C THR A 28 -2.20 1.10 -7.40
N ALA A 29 -2.16 1.31 -6.09
CA ALA A 29 -3.32 1.28 -5.22
C ALA A 29 -3.60 2.69 -4.70
N TYR A 30 -4.72 3.27 -5.10
CA TYR A 30 -5.17 4.54 -4.55
C TYR A 30 -5.75 4.33 -3.16
N PHE A 31 -5.59 5.32 -2.29
CA PHE A 31 -6.10 5.29 -0.92
C PHE A 31 -7.61 5.09 -0.88
N THR A 32 -8.33 5.71 -1.81
CA THR A 32 -9.78 5.52 -1.99
C THR A 32 -10.15 4.07 -2.27
N ASP A 33 -9.35 3.36 -3.07
CA ASP A 33 -9.62 1.98 -3.48
C ASP A 33 -9.36 0.99 -2.33
N ILE A 34 -8.47 1.36 -1.39
CA ILE A 34 -8.18 0.58 -0.18
C ILE A 34 -8.95 1.08 1.06
N GLY A 35 -9.95 1.96 0.87
CA GLY A 35 -10.86 2.41 1.93
C GLY A 35 -10.30 3.48 2.87
N LEU A 36 -9.28 4.21 2.44
CA LEU A 36 -8.73 5.40 3.11
C LEU A 36 -9.24 6.66 2.40
N LYS A 37 -9.35 7.78 3.13
CA LYS A 37 -9.67 9.07 2.50
C LYS A 37 -8.45 9.56 1.72
N SER A 38 -8.66 10.18 0.56
CA SER A 38 -7.58 10.72 -0.28
C SER A 38 -6.67 11.73 0.45
N SER A 39 -7.25 12.50 1.38
CA SER A 39 -6.52 13.47 2.22
C SER A 39 -5.71 12.84 3.36
N THR A 40 -5.80 11.52 3.56
CA THR A 40 -5.10 10.83 4.65
C THR A 40 -3.60 10.82 4.37
N VAL A 41 -2.81 11.26 5.34
CA VAL A 41 -1.36 11.08 5.35
C VAL A 41 -1.07 9.78 6.09
N VAL A 42 -0.27 8.91 5.48
CA VAL A 42 0.03 7.59 6.05
C VAL A 42 1.53 7.37 6.15
N GLU A 43 1.92 6.53 7.11
CA GLU A 43 3.19 5.83 7.13
C GLU A 43 3.03 4.50 6.38
N VAL A 44 3.95 4.19 5.47
CA VAL A 44 3.96 2.95 4.68
C VAL A 44 5.21 2.15 5.01
N ARG A 45 5.04 0.94 5.51
CA ARG A 45 6.10 -0.03 5.72
C ARG A 45 6.10 -1.06 4.59
N ASP A 46 7.16 -1.09 3.81
CA ASP A 46 7.46 -2.19 2.90
C ASP A 46 7.97 -3.39 3.72
N LEU A 47 7.26 -4.52 3.62
CA LEU A 47 7.59 -5.71 4.39
C LEU A 47 8.78 -6.49 3.82
N TRP A 48 8.98 -6.45 2.50
CA TRP A 48 10.07 -7.19 1.86
C TRP A 48 11.40 -6.43 1.97
N LYS A 49 11.36 -5.12 1.81
CA LYS A 49 12.55 -4.26 1.94
C LYS A 49 12.85 -3.87 3.39
N HIS A 50 11.96 -4.22 4.32
CA HIS A 50 12.02 -3.80 5.72
C HIS A 50 12.21 -2.28 5.88
N SER A 51 11.65 -1.48 4.97
CA SER A 51 11.84 -0.03 4.92
C SER A 51 10.53 0.70 5.17
N THR A 52 10.61 1.87 5.81
CA THR A 52 9.44 2.68 6.14
C THR A 52 9.55 4.01 5.42
N THR A 53 8.52 4.35 4.65
CA THR A 53 8.37 5.67 4.04
C THR A 53 7.28 6.41 4.78
N ASP A 54 7.64 7.57 5.28
CA ASP A 54 6.73 8.38 6.06
C ASP A 54 6.01 9.43 5.20
N SER A 55 4.84 9.85 5.64
CA SER A 55 4.04 10.93 5.04
C SER A 55 3.63 10.72 3.57
N VAL A 56 3.29 9.48 3.21
CA VAL A 56 2.75 9.12 1.89
C VAL A 56 1.30 9.61 1.79
N LYS A 57 0.91 10.10 0.60
CA LYS A 57 -0.43 10.61 0.31
C LYS A 57 -0.97 9.97 -0.95
N GLU A 58 -2.30 9.94 -1.07
CA GLU A 58 -3.08 9.57 -2.25
C GLU A 58 -2.99 8.11 -2.73
N LYS A 59 -1.79 7.52 -2.82
CA LYS A 59 -1.58 6.20 -3.43
C LYS A 59 -0.26 5.55 -3.02
N ILE A 60 -0.15 4.25 -3.26
CA ILE A 60 1.08 3.46 -3.25
C ILE A 60 1.27 2.85 -4.64
N SER A 61 2.47 2.97 -5.19
CA SER A 61 2.83 2.38 -6.48
C SER A 61 4.10 1.56 -6.35
N ALA A 62 4.14 0.40 -6.99
CA ALA A 62 5.32 -0.45 -7.04
C ALA A 62 5.49 -1.07 -8.42
N VAL A 63 6.75 -1.29 -8.80
CA VAL A 63 7.10 -2.17 -9.91
C VAL A 63 7.03 -3.59 -9.38
N VAL A 64 6.18 -4.43 -9.96
CA VAL A 64 5.97 -5.81 -9.53
C VAL A 64 6.29 -6.74 -10.69
N ASP A 65 7.24 -7.64 -10.48
CA ASP A 65 7.65 -8.61 -11.49
C ASP A 65 6.54 -9.60 -11.84
N SER A 66 6.73 -10.35 -12.93
CA SER A 66 5.77 -11.37 -13.35
C SER A 66 5.52 -12.38 -12.23
N HIS A 67 4.25 -12.66 -11.96
CA HIS A 67 3.82 -13.59 -10.90
C HIS A 67 4.30 -13.22 -9.48
N ALA A 68 4.80 -12.00 -9.27
CA ALA A 68 5.29 -11.53 -7.98
C ALA A 68 4.24 -10.69 -7.22
N CYS A 69 4.55 -10.37 -5.96
CA CYS A 69 3.75 -9.47 -5.15
C CYS A 69 4.61 -8.60 -4.23
N GLU A 70 4.13 -7.38 -3.99
CA GLU A 70 4.71 -6.44 -3.03
C GLU A 70 3.74 -6.23 -1.87
N MET A 71 4.22 -6.28 -0.63
CA MET A 71 3.37 -6.20 0.56
C MET A 71 3.74 -5.01 1.45
N TYR A 72 2.70 -4.27 1.84
CA TYR A 72 2.81 -3.05 2.62
C TYR A 72 1.92 -3.09 3.86
N VAL A 73 2.42 -2.52 4.96
CA VAL A 73 1.58 -2.11 6.10
C VAL A 73 1.42 -0.60 6.05
N VAL A 74 0.18 -0.14 5.96
CA VAL A 74 -0.22 1.26 5.87
C VAL A 74 -0.82 1.68 7.19
N LYS A 75 -0.28 2.74 7.78
CA LYS A 75 -0.74 3.30 9.05
C LYS A 75 -1.15 4.75 8.85
N PRO A 76 -2.45 5.10 8.93
CA PRO A 76 -2.91 6.48 8.97
C PRO A 76 -2.27 7.24 10.12
N LYS A 77 -1.76 8.43 9.81
CA LYS A 77 -1.35 9.37 10.84
C LYS A 77 -2.57 10.11 11.40
N PRO A 78 -2.60 10.39 12.71
CA PRO A 78 -3.51 11.39 13.25
C PRO A 78 -3.28 12.71 12.51
N ILE A 79 -4.37 13.42 12.22
CA ILE A 79 -4.26 14.81 11.78
C ILE A 79 -3.76 15.59 12.99
N THR A 80 -2.48 15.93 13.01
CA THR A 80 -1.94 16.86 14.01
C THR A 80 -2.38 18.27 13.62
N PRO A 81 -3.08 19.01 14.50
CA PRO A 81 -3.40 20.43 14.29
C PRO A 81 -2.16 21.30 14.11
#